data_AF-A0AAP6XKI7-F1
#
_entry.id   AF-A0AAP6XKI7-F1
#
_cell.length_a   1.000
_cell.length_b   1.000
_cell.length_c   1.000
_cell.angle_alpha   90.00
_cell.angle_beta   90.00
_cell.angle_gamma   90.00
#
_symmetry.space_group_name_H-M   'P 1'
#
loop_
_entity.id
_entity.type
_entity.pdbx_description
1 polymer ?
#
loop_
_entity_poly.entity_id
_entity_poly.type
_entity_poly.pdbx_seq_one_letter_code
_entity_poly.pdbx_strand_id
1 'polypeptide(L)'
;MKHFLMVFNRKTGALRMKEYADVRDAILQRLEEEQANDNPDVEIVVIGAPSLEDLKVTHSRYFAVDELPDVASYWAQGEKVS
;
A
#
# COMPACT_ATOMS: atom_id res chain seq x y z
N MET A 1 3.10 -6.13 12.93
CA MET A 1 2.37 -5.66 11.73
C MET A 1 2.86 -4.28 11.40
N LYS A 2 2.90 -3.94 10.11
CA LYS A 2 3.27 -2.61 9.64
C LYS A 2 2.07 -1.95 8.98
N HIS A 3 2.06 -0.63 8.97
CA HIS A 3 1.01 0.16 8.34
C HIS A 3 1.61 0.97 7.21
N PHE A 4 1.02 0.88 6.03
CA PHE A 4 1.48 1.57 4.85
C PHE A 4 0.43 2.60 4.44
N LEU A 5 0.82 3.87 4.48
CA LEU A 5 0.04 4.94 3.86
C LEU A 5 0.37 4.98 2.38
N MET A 6 -0.64 4.84 1.53
CA MET A 6 -0.54 4.85 0.08
C MET A 6 -1.33 6.04 -0.45
N VAL A 7 -0.65 6.91 -1.19
CA VAL A 7 -1.22 8.02 -1.92
C VAL A 7 -1.07 7.71 -3.41
N PHE A 8 -2.16 7.32 -4.04
CA PHE A 8 -2.19 6.85 -5.42
C PHE A 8 -2.98 7.81 -6.30
N ASN A 9 -2.35 8.36 -7.33
CA ASN A 9 -3.03 9.19 -8.31
C ASN A 9 -3.53 8.32 -9.47
N ARG A 10 -4.85 8.20 -9.63
CA ARG A 10 -5.49 7.37 -10.65
C ARG A 10 -5.22 7.82 -12.08
N LYS A 11 -4.96 9.11 -12.31
CA LYS A 11 -4.72 9.66 -13.65
C LYS A 11 -3.29 9.51 -14.10
N THR A 12 -2.33 9.75 -13.21
CA THR A 12 -0.91 9.71 -13.54
C THR A 12 -0.28 8.36 -13.25
N GLY A 13 -0.94 7.52 -12.43
CA GLY A 13 -0.37 6.29 -11.90
C GLY A 13 0.71 6.54 -10.83
N ALA A 14 0.88 7.77 -10.36
CA ALA A 14 1.87 8.09 -9.35
C ALA A 14 1.48 7.48 -8.00
N LEU A 15 2.29 6.55 -7.51
CA LEU A 15 2.17 5.98 -6.18
C LEU A 15 3.23 6.56 -5.25
N ARG A 16 2.80 7.09 -4.11
CA ARG A 16 3.67 7.38 -2.97
C ARG A 16 3.28 6.47 -1.83
N MET A 17 4.28 5.85 -1.21
CA MET A 17 4.06 5.00 -0.05
C MET A 17 4.95 5.43 1.12
N LYS A 18 4.42 5.29 2.33
CA LYS A 18 5.17 5.54 3.57
C LYS A 18 4.82 4.51 4.62
N GLU A 19 5.84 3.93 5.23
CA GLU A 19 5.72 2.91 6.27
C GLU A 19 5.62 3.56 7.65
N TYR A 20 4.72 3.01 8.47
CA TYR A 20 4.50 3.38 9.87
C TYR A 20 4.48 2.12 10.73
N ALA A 21 5.11 2.22 11.90
CA ALA A 21 5.07 1.16 12.91
C ALA A 21 3.75 1.15 13.69
N ASP A 22 3.13 2.32 13.86
CA ASP A 22 1.88 2.48 14.60
C ASP A 22 0.72 2.89 13.67
N VAL A 23 -0.45 2.31 13.91
CA VAL A 23 -1.65 2.59 13.11
C VAL A 23 -2.17 4.01 13.33
N ARG A 24 -1.98 4.58 14.53
CA ARG A 24 -2.45 5.93 14.83
C ARG A 24 -1.70 6.97 14.01
N ASP A 25 -0.38 6.85 13.93
CA ASP A 25 0.46 7.71 13.10
C ASP A 25 0.05 7.62 11.62
N ALA A 26 -0.21 6.41 11.13
CA ALA A 26 -0.67 6.21 9.76
C ALA A 26 -2.02 6.90 9.49
N ILE A 27 -2.98 6.79 10.41
CA ILE A 27 -4.31 7.43 10.28
C ILE A 27 -4.20 8.95 10.39
N LEU A 28 -3.40 9.48 11.32
CA LEU A 28 -3.20 10.92 11.44
C LEU A 28 -2.66 11.50 10.13
N GLN A 29 -1.62 10.86 9.58
CA GLN A 29 -1.02 11.30 8.33
C GLN A 29 -1.96 11.13 7.14
N ARG A 30 -2.80 10.10 7.13
CA ARG A 30 -3.88 9.96 6.15
C ARG A 30 -4.82 11.15 6.19
N LEU A 31 -5.26 11.57 7.38
CA LEU A 31 -6.17 12.73 7.55
C LEU A 31 -5.49 14.04 7.17
N GLU A 32 -4.20 14.20 7.42
CA GLU A 32 -3.42 15.37 6.98
C GLU A 32 -3.33 15.43 5.45
N GLU A 33 -3.00 14.31 4.80
CA GLU A 33 -2.94 14.23 3.34
C GLU A 33 -4.32 14.41 2.71
N GLU A 34 -5.40 13.83 3.30
CA GLU A 34 -6.78 14.01 2.81
C GLU A 34 -7.22 15.47 2.90
N GLN A 35 -6.82 16.21 3.95
CA GLN A 35 -7.12 17.64 4.06
C GLN A 35 -6.27 18.50 3.13
N ALA A 36 -5.03 18.12 2.88
CA ALA A 36 -4.14 18.83 1.96
C ALA A 36 -4.45 18.51 0.47
N ASN A 37 -5.13 17.39 0.21
CA ASN A 37 -5.46 16.93 -1.12
C ASN A 37 -6.84 17.44 -1.57
N ASP A 38 -6.83 18.39 -2.50
CA ASP A 38 -8.03 18.88 -3.17
C ASP A 38 -8.38 18.06 -4.45
N ASN A 39 -7.50 17.13 -4.86
CA ASN A 39 -7.69 16.35 -6.08
C ASN A 39 -8.55 15.09 -5.85
N PRO A 40 -9.74 14.97 -6.47
CA PRO A 40 -10.60 13.79 -6.33
C PRO A 40 -10.05 12.55 -7.05
N ASP A 41 -9.04 12.72 -7.90
CA ASP A 41 -8.36 11.64 -8.62
C ASP A 41 -7.27 10.95 -7.76
N VAL A 42 -6.97 11.47 -6.57
CA VAL A 42 -5.99 10.91 -5.64
C VAL A 42 -6.70 10.07 -4.59
N GLU A 43 -6.30 8.80 -4.48
CA GLU A 43 -6.72 7.88 -3.43
C GLU A 43 -5.69 7.86 -2.31
N ILE A 44 -6.14 8.10 -1.09
CA ILE A 44 -5.31 8.06 0.11
C ILE A 44 -5.84 6.95 0.99
N VAL A 45 -5.06 5.89 1.17
CA VAL A 45 -5.48 4.69 1.90
C VAL A 45 -4.38 4.21 2.84
N VAL A 46 -4.77 3.67 3.99
CA VAL A 46 -3.85 3.02 4.93
C VAL A 46 -4.13 1.52 4.90
N ILE A 47 -3.11 0.72 4.65
CA ILE A 47 -3.20 -0.74 4.61
C ILE A 47 -2.25 -1.33 5.64
N GLY A 48 -2.77 -2.23 6.48
CA GLY A 48 -1.95 -3.03 7.37
C GLY A 48 -1.47 -4.29 6.66
N ALA A 49 -0.16 -4.53 6.64
CA ALA A 49 0.44 -5.73 6.06
C ALA A 49 1.63 -6.20 6.91
N PRO A 50 1.99 -7.50 6.87
CA PRO A 50 3.17 -8.01 7.55
C PRO A 50 4.47 -7.45 6.92
N SER A 51 4.50 -7.29 5.59
CA SER A 51 5.65 -6.78 4.81
C SER A 51 5.17 -6.07 3.55
N LEU A 52 6.06 -5.25 2.94
CA LEU A 52 5.80 -4.59 1.65
C LEU A 52 5.50 -5.60 0.53
N GLU A 53 6.19 -6.73 0.56
CA GLU A 53 6.01 -7.83 -0.38
C GLU A 53 4.58 -8.39 -0.35
N ASP A 54 4.05 -8.63 0.85
CA ASP A 54 2.67 -9.09 1.07
C ASP A 54 1.65 -8.03 0.64
N LEU A 55 1.95 -6.75 0.90
CA LEU A 55 1.15 -5.62 0.43
C LEU A 55 1.09 -5.57 -1.10
N LYS A 56 2.22 -5.77 -1.78
CA LYS A 56 2.28 -5.78 -3.25
C LYS A 56 1.41 -6.89 -3.83
N VAL A 57 1.42 -8.08 -3.23
CA VAL A 57 0.59 -9.20 -3.69
C VAL A 57 -0.90 -8.94 -3.40
N THR A 58 -1.27 -8.63 -2.16
CA THR A 58 -2.67 -8.47 -1.75
C THR A 58 -3.34 -7.23 -2.36
N HIS A 59 -2.58 -6.17 -2.61
CA HIS A 59 -3.06 -4.88 -3.13
C HIS A 59 -2.38 -4.52 -4.45
N SER A 60 -2.17 -5.53 -5.31
CA SER A 60 -1.49 -5.41 -6.62
C SER A 60 -2.01 -4.28 -7.51
N ARG A 61 -3.27 -3.88 -7.33
CA ARG A 61 -3.94 -2.83 -8.12
C ARG A 61 -3.20 -1.49 -8.12
N TYR A 62 -2.50 -1.16 -7.04
CA TYR A 62 -1.80 0.12 -6.91
C TYR A 62 -0.39 0.10 -7.49
N PHE A 63 0.14 -1.08 -7.80
CA PHE A 63 1.49 -1.28 -8.30
C PHE A 63 1.47 -1.56 -9.80
N ALA A 64 2.44 -1.02 -10.52
CA ALA A 64 2.63 -1.39 -11.92
C ALA A 64 3.04 -2.86 -12.03
N VAL A 65 2.71 -3.51 -13.14
CA VAL A 65 3.04 -4.93 -13.40
C VAL A 65 4.54 -5.21 -13.26
N ASP A 66 5.39 -4.22 -13.56
CA ASP A 66 6.86 -4.30 -13.43
C ASP A 66 7.36 -4.32 -11.98
N GLU A 67 6.58 -3.75 -11.04
CA GLU A 67 6.96 -3.65 -9.62
C GLU A 67 6.39 -4.77 -8.75
N LEU A 68 5.53 -5.62 -9.33
CA LEU A 68 4.97 -6.77 -8.66
C LEU A 68 6.01 -7.89 -8.59
N PRO A 69 6.17 -8.53 -7.42
CA PRO A 69 7.00 -9.71 -7.36
C PRO A 69 6.41 -10.85 -8.21
N ASP A 70 7.21 -11.88 -8.49
CA ASP A 70 6.70 -13.09 -9.13
C ASP A 70 5.63 -13.75 -8.25
N VAL A 71 4.36 -13.46 -8.56
CA VAL A 71 3.22 -13.88 -7.74
C VAL A 71 3.11 -15.41 -7.67
N ALA A 72 3.55 -16.11 -8.71
CA ALA A 72 3.58 -17.57 -8.76
C ALA A 72 4.53 -18.14 -7.68
N SER A 73 5.72 -17.56 -7.52
CA SER A 73 6.67 -17.93 -6.49
C SER A 73 6.23 -17.52 -5.07
N TYR A 74 5.47 -16.42 -4.91
CA TYR A 74 4.93 -16.01 -3.60
C TYR A 74 3.93 -17.00 -3.03
N TRP A 75 2.96 -17.44 -3.84
CA TRP A 75 1.96 -18.41 -3.39
C TRP A 75 2.58 -19.79 -3.14
N ALA A 76 3.65 -20.15 -3.87
CA ALA A 76 4.42 -21.38 -3.62
C ALA A 76 5.22 -21.36 -2.30
N GLN A 77 5.60 -20.17 -1.82
CA GLN A 77 6.29 -19.99 -0.53
C GLN A 77 5.32 -19.98 0.67
N GLY A 78 4.03 -19.72 0.43
CA GLY A 78 3.00 -19.50 1.46
C GLY A 78 2.41 -20.74 2.13
N GLU A 79 2.69 -21.96 1.66
CA GLU A 79 2.21 -23.22 2.26
C GLU A 79 2.95 -23.61 3.57
N LYS A 80 3.37 -22.63 4.37
CA LYS A 80 3.76 -22.82 5.77
C LYS A 80 3.07 -21.79 6.66
N VAL A 81 1.76 -21.95 6.82
CA VAL A 81 1.06 -21.45 8.00
C VAL A 81 0.40 -22.65 8.69
N SER A 82 1.04 -23.10 9.76
CA SER A 82 0.56 -24.12 10.70
C SER A 82 -0.55 -23.58 11.60
#